data_AF-A0A8D1I119-F1
#
_entry.id   AF-A0A8D1I119-F1
#
_cell.length_a   1.000
_cell.length_b   1.000
_cell.length_c   1.000
_cell.angle_alpha   90.00
_cell.angle_beta   90.00
_cell.angle_gamma   90.00
#
_symmetry.space_group_name_H-M   'P 1'
#
loop_
_entity.id
_entity.type
_entity.pdbx_description
1 polymer ?
#
loop_
_entity_poly.entity_id
_entity_poly.type
_entity_poly.pdbx_seq_one_letter_code
_entity_poly.pdbx_strand_id
1 'polypeptide(L)'
;GDRRNGAAEIPQASCHLLLCKPQDPDPAGLEAAGSRCRGLGRGAHVTITDRKVALEFLKSNVQANLPPHIQPKAVVKELTWGQNLGSFSPGEFDLILGADIIYLEETFTDLLRTLEHLCSNHSVILLACRIRYERDHNFLAMLERQFTVSKVHYDPEKDVHIYKAQKRNLREDL
;
A
#
# COMPACT_ATOMS: atom_id res chain seq x y z
N GLY A 1 -31.26 24.92 16.87
CA GLY A 1 -31.05 23.54 16.41
C GLY A 1 -31.70 23.44 15.05
N ASP A 2 -31.05 22.96 14.00
CA ASP A 2 -30.50 21.62 13.95
C ASP A 2 -29.49 21.57 12.79
N ARG A 3 -28.20 21.34 13.09
CA ARG A 3 -27.18 21.08 12.06
C ARG A 3 -27.34 19.61 11.68
N ARG A 4 -28.09 19.36 10.61
CA ARG A 4 -28.12 18.05 9.96
C ARG A 4 -26.69 17.65 9.63
N ASN A 5 -26.21 16.64 10.34
CA ASN A 5 -25.02 15.85 10.02
C ASN A 5 -25.15 15.29 8.61
N GLY A 6 -24.68 16.06 7.62
CA GLY A 6 -24.29 15.50 6.33
C GLY A 6 -22.93 14.86 6.51
N ALA A 7 -22.88 13.66 7.10
CA ALA A 7 -21.74 12.79 6.87
C ALA A 7 -21.76 12.52 5.37
N ALA A 8 -20.85 13.15 4.63
CA ALA A 8 -20.68 12.91 3.21
C ALA A 8 -20.54 11.39 3.03
N GLU A 9 -21.49 10.78 2.31
CA GLU A 9 -21.37 9.39 1.87
C GLU A 9 -20.05 9.27 1.13
N ILE A 10 -19.16 8.44 1.68
CA ILE A 10 -17.93 8.04 1.04
C ILE A 10 -18.34 7.30 -0.24
N PRO A 11 -17.97 7.74 -1.46
CA PRO A 11 -18.06 6.88 -2.61
C PRO A 11 -17.21 5.66 -2.29
N GLN A 12 -17.85 4.50 -2.19
CA GLN A 12 -17.40 3.25 -1.60
C GLN A 12 -16.26 2.55 -2.38
N ALA A 13 -15.33 3.31 -2.93
CA ALA A 13 -14.27 2.84 -3.81
C ALA A 13 -13.04 3.74 -3.62
N SER A 14 -12.51 3.74 -2.40
CA SER A 14 -11.27 4.45 -2.08
C SER A 14 -10.09 3.53 -2.38
N CYS A 15 -9.29 3.90 -3.39
CA CYS A 15 -8.23 3.07 -3.95
C CYS A 15 -6.94 3.27 -3.15
N HIS A 16 -6.95 2.90 -1.87
CA HIS A 16 -5.82 3.19 -1.00
C HIS A 16 -4.71 2.16 -1.13
N LEU A 17 -3.53 2.61 -1.53
CA LEU A 17 -2.27 1.92 -1.23
C LEU A 17 -1.58 2.61 -0.05
N LEU A 18 -1.15 1.81 0.92
CA LEU A 18 -0.27 2.25 1.99
C LEU A 18 1.16 1.84 1.65
N LEU A 19 2.03 2.82 1.46
CA LEU A 19 3.42 2.60 1.06
C LEU A 19 4.33 2.91 2.24
N CYS A 20 5.09 1.92 2.68
CA CYS A 20 5.95 2.02 3.86
C CYS A 20 7.41 1.89 3.44
N LYS A 21 8.24 2.81 3.92
CA LYS A 21 9.70 2.80 3.73
C LYS A 21 10.42 2.99 5.07
N PRO A 22 11.68 2.54 5.20
CA PRO A 22 12.42 2.69 6.43
C PRO A 22 12.73 4.16 6.70
N GLN A 23 12.94 4.53 7.96
CA GLN A 23 13.44 5.87 8.29
C GLN A 23 14.85 6.01 7.71
N ASP A 24 15.08 7.07 6.92
CA ASP A 24 16.45 7.51 6.69
C ASP A 24 17.06 7.85 8.06
N PRO A 25 18.32 7.45 8.33
CA PRO A 25 18.97 7.84 9.56
C PRO A 25 18.98 9.36 9.64
N ASP A 26 18.44 9.91 10.73
CA ASP A 26 18.56 11.33 11.02
C ASP A 26 20.07 11.69 10.95
N PRO A 27 20.48 12.66 10.13
CA PRO A 27 21.88 13.07 10.06
C PRO A 27 22.45 13.50 11.42
N ALA A 28 21.60 13.84 12.40
CA ALA A 28 22.01 14.12 13.78
C ALA A 28 22.25 12.88 14.66
N GLY A 29 21.87 11.68 14.22
CA GLY A 29 21.94 10.43 14.99
C GLY A 29 23.12 9.50 14.63
N LEU A 30 24.00 9.91 13.73
CA LEU A 30 25.06 9.05 13.18
C LEU A 30 26.20 8.74 14.17
N GLU A 31 26.22 9.33 15.36
CA GLU A 31 27.24 9.04 16.38
C GLU A 31 26.92 7.84 17.30
N ALA A 32 25.74 7.23 17.22
CA ALA A 32 25.36 6.13 18.13
C ALA A 32 25.07 4.81 17.39
N ALA A 33 26.05 4.28 16.66
CA ALA A 33 25.97 2.93 16.10
C ALA A 33 26.37 1.88 17.15
N GLY A 34 25.40 1.07 17.60
CA GLY A 34 25.73 -0.06 18.46
C GLY A 34 24.56 -0.83 19.07
N SER A 35 23.49 -1.18 18.34
CA SER A 35 22.76 -2.43 18.65
C SER A 35 21.71 -2.80 17.60
N ARG A 36 21.66 -4.11 17.32
CA ARG A 36 20.71 -4.83 16.46
C ARG A 36 19.30 -4.77 17.05
N CYS A 37 18.32 -4.47 16.21
CA CYS A 37 16.94 -5.01 16.16
C CYS A 37 16.09 -4.10 15.27
N ARG A 38 15.89 -4.45 13.99
CA ARG A 38 14.87 -3.81 13.14
C ARG A 38 13.49 -4.39 13.48
N GLY A 39 13.01 -4.07 14.68
CA GLY A 39 11.60 -4.19 14.99
C GLY A 39 10.85 -3.06 14.28
N LEU A 40 9.66 -3.36 13.74
CA LEU A 40 8.68 -2.40 13.18
C LEU A 40 8.26 -1.27 14.15
N GLY A 41 8.87 -1.17 15.34
CA GLY A 41 8.51 -0.25 16.42
C GLY A 41 9.26 1.09 16.46
N ARG A 42 10.19 1.38 15.53
CA ARG A 42 10.88 2.69 15.50
C ARG A 42 11.02 3.22 14.06
N GLY A 43 9.99 3.93 13.58
CA GLY A 43 10.19 5.03 12.63
C GLY A 43 9.88 4.80 11.14
N ALA A 44 9.07 3.82 10.74
CA ALA A 44 8.65 3.72 9.34
C ALA A 44 7.95 5.01 8.87
N HIS A 45 8.39 5.55 7.73
CA HIS A 45 7.67 6.63 7.04
C HIS A 45 6.60 6.00 6.17
N VAL A 46 5.38 6.48 6.34
CA VAL A 46 4.19 5.93 5.69
C VAL A 46 3.68 6.96 4.69
N THR A 47 3.60 6.57 3.43
CA THR A 47 2.92 7.35 2.39
C THR A 47 1.57 6.71 2.11
N ILE A 48 0.51 7.46 2.37
CA ILE A 48 -0.87 7.03 2.17
C ILE A 48 -1.35 7.67 0.88
N THR A 49 -1.78 6.85 -0.07
CA THR A 49 -2.10 7.35 -1.41
C THR A 49 -3.54 7.07 -1.81
N ASP A 50 -4.13 7.98 -2.56
CA ASP A 50 -5.38 7.78 -3.31
C ASP A 50 -5.39 8.74 -4.51
N ARG A 51 -6.44 8.68 -5.34
CA ARG A 51 -6.71 9.60 -6.44
C ARG A 51 -6.97 11.01 -5.92
N LYS A 52 -6.71 12.00 -6.78
CA LYS A 52 -6.85 13.44 -6.46
C LYS A 52 -8.15 13.80 -5.76
N VAL A 53 -9.28 13.25 -6.24
CA VAL A 53 -10.62 13.53 -5.71
C VAL A 53 -10.82 13.08 -4.26
N ALA A 54 -10.05 12.10 -3.79
CA ALA A 54 -10.14 11.55 -2.44
C ALA A 54 -9.11 12.16 -1.47
N LEU A 55 -8.15 12.97 -1.96
CA LEU A 55 -7.02 13.43 -1.14
C LEU A 55 -7.42 14.34 0.02
N GLU A 56 -8.39 15.24 -0.17
CA GLU A 56 -8.82 16.11 0.93
C GLU A 56 -9.46 15.30 2.06
N PHE A 57 -10.35 14.37 1.70
CA PHE A 57 -10.97 13.46 2.65
C PHE A 57 -9.95 12.56 3.35
N LEU A 58 -8.99 12.00 2.60
CA LEU A 58 -7.92 11.18 3.14
C LEU A 58 -7.07 11.96 4.15
N LYS A 59 -6.69 13.21 3.85
CA LYS A 59 -5.96 14.07 4.79
C LYS A 59 -6.73 14.28 6.09
N SER A 60 -8.03 14.57 6.01
CA SER A 60 -8.87 14.73 7.20
C SER A 60 -8.94 13.46 8.03
N ASN A 61 -9.10 12.29 7.41
CA ASN A 61 -9.14 11.02 8.11
C ASN A 61 -7.82 10.68 8.81
N VAL A 62 -6.69 10.97 8.16
CA VAL A 62 -5.35 10.76 8.73
C VAL A 62 -5.15 11.64 9.95
N GLN A 63 -5.55 12.91 9.89
CA GLN A 63 -5.44 13.83 11.02
C GLN A 63 -6.35 13.44 12.18
N ALA A 64 -7.56 12.93 11.89
CA ALA A 64 -8.53 12.56 12.91
C ALA A 64 -8.19 11.25 13.64
N ASN A 65 -7.61 10.27 12.94
CA ASN A 65 -7.45 8.91 13.46
C ASN A 65 -6.02 8.52 13.84
N LEU A 66 -4.99 9.20 13.30
CA LEU A 66 -3.62 8.87 13.67
C LEU A 66 -3.21 9.56 14.98
N PRO A 67 -2.54 8.85 15.90
CA PRO A 67 -1.95 9.45 17.10
C PRO A 67 -0.99 10.61 16.75
N PRO A 68 -0.92 11.69 17.55
CA PRO A 68 -0.10 12.86 17.25
C PRO A 68 1.39 12.57 17.02
N HIS A 69 1.93 11.52 17.64
CA HIS A 69 3.33 11.11 17.46
C HIS A 69 3.61 10.32 16.17
N ILE A 70 2.55 9.86 15.47
CA ILE A 70 2.62 9.15 14.18
C ILE A 70 2.34 10.11 13.03
N GLN A 71 1.48 11.12 13.22
CA GLN A 71 1.09 12.07 12.17
C GLN A 71 2.28 12.67 11.39
N PRO A 72 3.39 13.13 12.03
CA PRO A 72 4.53 13.67 11.28
C PRO A 72 5.23 12.66 10.36
N LYS A 73 5.01 11.36 10.58
CA LYS A 73 5.60 10.25 9.79
C LYS A 73 4.67 9.77 8.68
N ALA A 74 3.44 10.28 8.62
CA ALA A 74 2.45 9.94 7.62
C ALA A 74 2.32 11.08 6.60
N VAL A 75 2.58 10.77 5.34
CA VAL A 75 2.44 11.70 4.21
C VAL A 75 1.27 11.25 3.35
N VAL A 76 0.35 12.16 3.05
CA VAL A 76 -0.73 11.90 2.09
C VAL A 76 -0.31 12.41 0.72
N LYS A 77 -0.35 11.55 -0.30
CA LYS A 77 0.11 11.87 -1.66
C LYS A 77 -0.82 11.32 -2.74
N GLU A 78 -0.95 12.04 -3.85
CA GLU A 78 -1.69 11.54 -5.00
C GLU A 78 -1.01 10.32 -5.62
N LEU A 79 -1.79 9.27 -5.90
CA LEU A 79 -1.39 8.18 -6.78
C LEU A 79 -2.62 7.70 -7.56
N THR A 80 -2.65 8.02 -8.84
CA THR A 80 -3.55 7.35 -9.79
C THR A 80 -2.75 6.25 -10.46
N TRP A 81 -3.21 5.00 -10.34
CA TRP A 81 -2.46 3.86 -10.87
C TRP A 81 -2.17 4.01 -12.36
N GLY A 82 -0.97 3.62 -12.78
CA GLY A 82 -0.50 3.74 -14.16
C GLY A 82 -0.17 5.17 -14.61
N GLN A 83 -0.41 6.19 -13.78
CA GLN A 83 -0.23 7.60 -14.15
C GLN A 83 0.80 8.29 -13.25
N ASN A 84 1.65 9.12 -13.87
CA ASN A 84 2.64 9.96 -13.18
C ASN A 84 3.50 9.21 -12.15
N LEU A 85 3.86 7.96 -12.44
CA LEU A 85 4.65 7.11 -11.54
C LEU A 85 6.04 7.68 -11.25
N GLY A 86 6.59 8.51 -12.15
CA GLY A 86 7.86 9.20 -11.96
C GLY A 86 7.88 10.20 -10.79
N SER A 87 6.73 10.53 -10.20
CA SER A 87 6.66 11.27 -8.94
C SER A 87 7.08 10.43 -7.72
N PHE A 88 7.21 9.12 -7.86
CA PHE A 88 7.71 8.18 -6.86
C PHE A 88 9.02 7.55 -7.35
N SER A 89 10.00 7.42 -6.46
CA SER A 89 11.26 6.80 -6.86
C SER A 89 11.02 5.30 -7.13
N PRO A 90 11.55 4.73 -8.22
CA PRO A 90 11.40 3.30 -8.48
C PRO A 90 11.97 2.47 -7.33
N GLY A 91 11.20 1.49 -6.85
CA GLY A 91 11.62 0.60 -5.78
C GLY A 91 11.84 1.25 -4.40
N GLU A 92 11.22 2.41 -4.15
CA GLU A 92 11.40 3.19 -2.93
C GLU A 92 10.86 2.52 -1.66
N PHE A 93 9.92 1.57 -1.78
CA PHE A 93 9.13 1.09 -0.66
C PHE A 93 9.48 -0.35 -0.29
N ASP A 94 9.77 -0.59 0.99
CA ASP A 94 10.02 -1.93 1.53
C ASP A 94 8.71 -2.74 1.67
N LEU A 95 7.61 -2.05 1.93
CA LEU A 95 6.31 -2.68 2.17
C LEU A 95 5.19 -1.88 1.48
N ILE A 96 4.36 -2.57 0.71
CA ILE A 96 3.18 -2.01 0.05
C ILE A 96 1.96 -2.78 0.56
N LEU A 97 0.97 -2.07 1.09
CA LEU A 97 -0.30 -2.65 1.51
C LEU A 97 -1.42 -2.17 0.60
N GLY A 98 -2.26 -3.09 0.16
CA GLY A 98 -3.52 -2.81 -0.53
C GLY A 98 -4.65 -3.58 0.12
N ALA A 99 -5.78 -2.91 0.35
CA ALA A 99 -6.98 -3.54 0.90
C ALA A 99 -8.19 -3.15 0.06
N ASP A 100 -8.98 -4.15 -0.36
CA ASP A 100 -10.19 -3.96 -1.17
C ASP A 100 -9.94 -3.16 -2.47
N ILE A 101 -8.75 -3.30 -3.07
CA ILE A 101 -8.36 -2.61 -4.31
C ILE A 101 -8.59 -3.42 -5.59
N ILE A 102 -8.95 -4.70 -5.45
CA ILE A 102 -9.19 -5.62 -6.57
C ILE A 102 -10.70 -5.70 -6.82
N TYR A 103 -11.23 -4.81 -7.65
CA TYR A 103 -12.66 -4.81 -7.99
C TYR A 103 -13.01 -4.21 -9.37
N LEU A 104 -12.16 -3.33 -9.91
CA LEU A 104 -12.30 -2.76 -11.26
C LEU A 104 -11.30 -3.39 -12.22
N GLU A 105 -11.77 -4.30 -13.07
CA GLU A 105 -10.92 -5.05 -14.00
C GLU A 105 -10.16 -4.17 -15.00
N GLU A 106 -10.78 -3.07 -15.43
CA GLU A 106 -10.15 -2.04 -16.28
C GLU A 106 -8.89 -1.42 -15.67
N THR A 107 -8.74 -1.47 -14.34
CA THR A 107 -7.59 -0.89 -13.61
C THR A 107 -6.46 -1.89 -13.34
N PHE A 108 -6.68 -3.20 -13.58
CA PHE A 108 -5.73 -4.24 -13.18
C PHE A 108 -4.35 -4.07 -13.79
N THR A 109 -4.29 -3.76 -15.09
CA THR A 109 -3.02 -3.54 -15.79
C THR A 109 -2.25 -2.35 -15.21
N ASP A 110 -2.95 -1.26 -14.89
CA ASP A 110 -2.34 -0.06 -14.35
C ASP A 110 -1.93 -0.23 -12.88
N LEU A 111 -2.69 -1.00 -12.10
CA LEU A 111 -2.31 -1.39 -10.75
C LEU A 111 -1.03 -2.24 -10.76
N LEU A 112 -0.92 -3.23 -11.65
CA LEU A 112 0.29 -4.06 -11.75
C LEU A 112 1.53 -3.24 -12.14
N ARG A 113 1.41 -2.35 -13.13
CA ARG A 113 2.49 -1.40 -13.49
C ARG A 113 2.91 -0.54 -12.31
N THR A 114 1.95 -0.10 -11.51
CA THR A 114 2.20 0.70 -10.31
C THR A 114 2.95 -0.11 -9.25
N LEU A 115 2.50 -1.33 -8.95
CA LEU A 115 3.17 -2.24 -8.02
C LEU A 115 4.60 -2.56 -8.48
N GLU A 116 4.79 -2.82 -9.76
CA GLU A 116 6.11 -3.11 -10.35
C GLU A 116 7.07 -1.92 -10.25
N HIS A 117 6.59 -0.69 -10.46
CA HIS A 117 7.38 0.53 -10.33
C HIS A 117 7.76 0.80 -8.87
N LEU A 118 6.81 0.64 -7.95
CA LEU A 118 7.01 0.96 -6.52
C LEU A 118 7.86 -0.09 -5.79
N CYS A 119 7.93 -1.33 -6.30
CA CYS A 119 8.67 -2.41 -5.68
C CYS A 119 10.13 -2.50 -6.13
N SER A 120 11.01 -2.69 -5.16
CA SER A 120 12.36 -3.24 -5.33
C SER A 120 12.32 -4.77 -5.29
N ASN A 121 13.48 -5.42 -5.47
CA ASN A 121 13.61 -6.87 -5.32
C ASN A 121 13.42 -7.37 -3.88
N HIS A 122 13.50 -6.48 -2.89
CA HIS A 122 13.33 -6.81 -1.47
C HIS A 122 11.95 -6.43 -0.94
N SER A 123 11.16 -5.71 -1.74
CA SER A 123 9.85 -5.23 -1.33
C SER A 123 8.86 -6.37 -1.11
N VAL A 124 7.98 -6.18 -0.13
CA VAL A 124 6.87 -7.08 0.16
C VAL A 124 5.57 -6.35 -0.14
N ILE A 125 4.70 -6.98 -0.93
CA ILE A 125 3.33 -6.51 -1.14
C ILE A 125 2.40 -7.40 -0.32
N LEU A 126 1.49 -6.80 0.46
CA LEU A 126 0.40 -7.49 1.12
C LEU A 126 -0.93 -6.98 0.57
N LEU A 127 -1.70 -7.87 -0.03
CA LEU A 127 -3.02 -7.58 -0.58
C LEU A 127 -4.08 -8.30 0.25
N ALA A 128 -4.94 -7.53 0.90
CA ALA A 128 -6.15 -8.03 1.55
C ALA A 128 -7.32 -7.90 0.58
N CYS A 129 -7.95 -9.01 0.22
CA CYS A 129 -9.09 -9.01 -0.70
C CYS A 129 -10.08 -10.14 -0.39
N ARG A 130 -11.31 -9.92 -0.82
CA ARG A 130 -12.33 -10.97 -0.87
C ARG A 130 -12.35 -11.57 -2.27
N ILE A 131 -12.44 -12.89 -2.36
CA ILE A 131 -12.52 -13.59 -3.66
C ILE A 131 -13.98 -13.97 -3.89
N ARG A 132 -14.64 -13.27 -4.80
CA ARG A 132 -16.08 -13.40 -5.04
C ARG A 132 -16.41 -13.71 -6.50
N TYR A 133 -15.58 -13.26 -7.42
CA TYR A 133 -15.83 -13.33 -8.85
C TYR A 133 -14.58 -13.80 -9.62
N GLU A 134 -14.79 -14.25 -10.86
CA GLU A 134 -13.71 -14.70 -11.76
C GLU A 134 -12.64 -13.61 -11.96
N ARG A 135 -13.04 -12.33 -12.03
CA ARG A 135 -12.10 -11.21 -12.14
C ARG A 135 -11.05 -11.17 -11.02
N ASP A 136 -11.41 -11.61 -9.80
CA ASP A 136 -10.50 -11.61 -8.66
C ASP A 136 -9.40 -12.66 -8.87
N HIS A 137 -9.78 -13.83 -9.39
CA HIS A 137 -8.84 -14.87 -9.82
C HIS A 137 -8.00 -14.42 -11.02
N ASN A 138 -8.58 -13.72 -11.99
CA ASN A 138 -7.86 -13.18 -13.13
C ASN A 138 -6.76 -12.21 -12.68
N PHE A 139 -7.06 -11.32 -11.73
CA PHE A 139 -6.05 -10.43 -11.16
C PHE A 139 -4.91 -11.20 -10.50
N LEU A 140 -5.22 -12.21 -9.67
CA LEU A 140 -4.19 -13.05 -9.03
C LEU A 140 -3.32 -13.76 -10.07
N ALA A 141 -3.92 -14.31 -11.13
CA ALA A 141 -3.18 -14.94 -12.22
C ALA A 141 -2.31 -13.94 -12.99
N MET A 142 -2.75 -12.68 -13.16
CA MET A 142 -1.91 -11.63 -13.75
C MET A 142 -0.76 -11.24 -12.82
N LEU A 143 -1.01 -11.15 -11.51
CA LEU A 143 0.01 -10.85 -10.50
C LEU A 143 1.10 -11.92 -10.45
N GLU A 144 0.72 -13.20 -10.53
CA GLU A 144 1.64 -14.36 -10.52
C GLU A 144 2.60 -14.39 -11.72
N ARG A 145 2.29 -13.71 -12.82
CA ARG A 145 3.19 -13.60 -13.98
C ARG A 145 4.44 -12.78 -13.68
N GLN A 146 4.33 -11.80 -12.78
CA GLN A 146 5.40 -10.84 -12.46
C GLN A 146 5.96 -11.03 -11.04
N PHE A 147 5.16 -11.59 -10.14
CA PHE A 147 5.49 -11.74 -8.73
C PHE A 147 5.35 -13.20 -8.29
N THR A 148 6.15 -13.59 -7.30
CA THR A 148 5.90 -14.81 -6.51
C THR A 148 4.79 -14.49 -5.51
N VAL A 149 3.63 -15.11 -5.67
CA VAL A 149 2.43 -14.87 -4.86
C VAL A 149 2.16 -16.07 -3.96
N SER A 150 1.79 -15.80 -2.71
CA SER A 150 1.39 -16.82 -1.74
C SER A 150 0.27 -16.32 -0.84
N LYS A 151 -0.73 -17.14 -0.56
CA LYS A 151 -1.74 -16.82 0.45
C LYS A 151 -1.13 -17.03 1.84
N VAL A 152 -1.06 -15.98 2.65
CA VAL A 152 -0.45 -16.01 3.98
C VAL A 152 -1.46 -16.04 5.12
N HIS A 153 -2.71 -15.62 4.87
CA HIS A 153 -3.77 -15.67 5.87
C HIS A 153 -5.16 -15.75 5.21
N TYR A 154 -6.13 -16.25 5.97
CA TYR A 154 -7.54 -16.21 5.65
C TYR A 154 -8.33 -15.96 6.93
N ASP A 155 -9.12 -14.89 6.95
CA ASP A 155 -10.09 -14.59 7.99
C ASP A 155 -11.47 -15.11 7.52
N PRO A 156 -11.98 -16.22 8.09
CA PRO A 156 -13.25 -16.82 7.68
C PRO A 156 -14.47 -16.00 8.13
N GLU A 157 -14.35 -15.18 9.18
CA GLU A 157 -15.47 -14.38 9.68
C GLU A 157 -15.76 -13.20 8.73
N LYS A 158 -14.70 -12.61 8.18
CA LYS A 158 -14.80 -11.46 7.25
C LYS A 158 -14.75 -11.87 5.78
N ASP A 159 -14.47 -13.15 5.52
CA ASP A 159 -14.19 -13.72 4.21
C ASP A 159 -13.08 -12.96 3.47
N VAL A 160 -11.96 -12.70 4.16
CA VAL A 160 -10.83 -11.93 3.66
C VAL A 160 -9.60 -12.81 3.54
N HIS A 161 -9.00 -12.84 2.37
CA HIS A 161 -7.71 -13.46 2.10
C HIS A 161 -6.60 -12.41 2.16
N ILE A 162 -5.45 -12.77 2.73
CA ILE A 162 -4.23 -11.95 2.64
C ILE A 162 -3.24 -12.70 1.75
N TYR A 163 -2.88 -12.07 0.64
CA TYR A 163 -1.84 -12.53 -0.28
C TYR A 163 -0.57 -11.73 -0.08
N LYS A 164 0.56 -12.43 -0.01
CA LYS A 164 1.89 -11.86 -0.05
C LYS A 164 2.46 -12.03 -1.45
N ALA A 165 2.92 -10.93 -2.05
CA ALA A 165 3.60 -10.94 -3.34
C ALA A 165 5.01 -10.31 -3.23
N GLN A 166 5.97 -10.89 -3.93
CA GLN A 166 7.35 -10.39 -4.03
C GLN A 166 7.84 -10.49 -5.47
N LYS A 167 8.67 -9.55 -5.92
CA LYS A 167 9.16 -9.54 -7.30
C LYS A 167 9.95 -10.83 -7.57
N ARG A 168 9.69 -11.50 -8.71
CA ARG A 168 10.39 -12.74 -9.05
C ARG A 168 11.88 -12.42 -9.30
N ASN A 169 12.78 -13.07 -8.57
CA ASN A 169 14.21 -12.95 -8.83
C ASN A 169 14.54 -13.83 -10.04
N LEU A 170 14.80 -13.22 -11.21
CA LEU A 170 15.21 -13.91 -12.45
C LEU A 170 16.58 -14.62 -12.35
N ARG A 171 17.18 -14.74 -11.16
CA ARG A 171 18.50 -15.36 -10.96
C ARG A 171 18.46 -16.83 -10.56
N GLU A 172 17.28 -17.40 -10.32
CA GLU A 172 17.15 -18.82 -9.92
C GLU A 172 16.80 -19.76 -11.09
N ASP A 173 16.64 -19.24 -12.31
CA ASP A 173 16.23 -20.01 -13.50
C ASP A 173 17.35 -20.17 -14.56
N LEU A 174 18.64 -20.01 -14.19
CA LEU A 174 19.81 -20.25 -15.06
C LEU A 174 20.84 -21.18 -14.41
#